data_AF-A0A540WHR2-F1
#
_entry.id   AF-A0A540WHR2-F1
#
_cell.length_a   1.000
_cell.length_b   1.000
_cell.length_c   1.000
_cell.angle_alpha   90.00
_cell.angle_beta   90.00
_cell.angle_gamma   90.00
#
_symmetry.space_group_name_H-M   'P 1'
#
loop_
_entity.id
_entity.type
_entity.pdbx_description
1 polymer ?
#
loop_
_entity_poly.entity_id
_entity_poly.type
_entity_poly.pdbx_seq_one_letter_code
_entity_poly.pdbx_strand_id
1 'polypeptide(L)' 'MPKYCREKFENTTTGKEIWVCWQQDKHVHDASLITTIAQWLGTNQGGVWQVRANSYQSNQSSPGENDLSYSS' A
#
# COMPACT_ATOMS: atom_id res chain seq x y z
N MET A 1 19.60 6.30 5.42
CA MET A 1 18.22 6.84 5.42
C MET A 1 17.28 5.69 5.11
N PRO A 2 16.16 5.53 5.84
CA PRO A 2 15.18 4.51 5.52
C PRO A 2 14.67 4.71 4.08
N LYS A 3 14.40 3.60 3.41
CA LYS A 3 13.81 3.59 2.08
C LYS A 3 12.39 3.05 2.18
N TYR A 4 11.49 3.63 1.41
CA TYR A 4 10.08 3.27 1.43
C TYR A 4 9.63 2.78 0.05
N CYS A 5 8.71 1.84 0.10
CA CYS A 5 7.88 1.42 -1.00
C CYS A 5 6.52 2.07 -0.85
N ARG A 6 5.85 2.37 -1.96
CA ARG A 6 4.45 2.78 -1.98
C ARG A 6 3.75 2.19 -3.17
N GLU A 7 2.45 1.97 -3.01
CA GLU A 7 1.58 1.34 -3.99
C GLU A 7 0.18 1.90 -3.84
N LYS A 8 -0.53 2.03 -4.95
CA LYS A 8 -1.90 2.49 -4.97
C LYS A 8 -2.85 1.30 -4.90
N PHE A 9 -3.81 1.39 -4.00
CA PHE A 9 -4.90 0.44 -3.88
C PHE A 9 -6.21 1.12 -4.27
N GLU A 10 -7.06 0.36 -4.96
CA GLU A 10 -8.39 0.77 -5.36
C GLU A 10 -9.42 -0.09 -4.62
N ASN A 11 -10.41 0.55 -4.02
CA ASN A 11 -11.56 -0.11 -3.44
C ASN A 11 -12.50 -0.53 -4.57
N THR A 12 -12.70 -1.83 -4.74
CA THR A 12 -13.46 -2.40 -5.87
C THR A 12 -14.95 -2.10 -5.79
N THR A 13 -15.46 -1.70 -4.62
CA THR A 13 -16.88 -1.41 -4.41
C THR A 13 -17.21 0.07 -4.64
N THR A 14 -16.28 0.97 -4.31
CA THR A 14 -16.53 2.42 -4.31
C THR A 14 -15.71 3.19 -5.35
N GLY A 15 -14.70 2.57 -5.96
CA GLY A 15 -13.73 3.24 -6.84
C GLY A 15 -12.78 4.19 -6.11
N LYS A 16 -12.79 4.20 -4.77
CA LYS A 16 -11.88 5.03 -3.96
C LYS A 16 -10.45 4.52 -4.12
N GLU A 17 -9.51 5.41 -4.38
CA GLU A 17 -8.10 5.08 -4.48
C GLU A 17 -7.30 5.64 -3.28
N ILE A 18 -6.38 4.86 -2.74
CA ILE A 18 -5.52 5.25 -1.62
C ILE A 18 -4.09 4.80 -1.92
N TRP A 19 -3.12 5.65 -1.61
CA TRP A 19 -1.73 5.24 -1.57
C TRP A 19 -1.39 4.65 -0.21
N VAL A 20 -0.73 3.49 -0.20
CA VAL A 20 -0.18 2.86 0.99
C VAL A 20 1.34 2.83 0.85
N CYS A 21 2.05 3.17 1.92
CA CYS A 21 3.51 3.11 1.98
C CYS A 21 3.98 2.18 3.10
N TRP A 22 5.13 1.54 2.90
CA TRP A 22 5.78 0.67 3.89
C TRP A 22 7.32 0.75 3.76
N GLN A 23 8.03 0.36 4.80
CA GLN A 23 9.49 0.38 4.82
C GLN A 23 10.06 -0.77 3.96
N GLN A 24 11.00 -0.46 3.06
CA GLN A 24 11.54 -1.39 2.06
C GLN A 24 12.45 -2.46 2.67
N ASP A 25 13.05 -2.20 3.83
CA ASP A 25 13.89 -3.16 4.56
C ASP A 25 13.08 -4.24 5.31
N LYS A 26 11.80 -3.98 5.58
CA LYS A 26 10.90 -4.94 6.25
C LYS A 26 10.11 -5.79 5.27
N HIS A 27 9.83 -5.28 4.06
CA HIS A 27 9.01 -6.01 3.09
C HIS A 27 9.45 -5.77 1.64
N VAL A 28 9.80 -6.86 0.96
CA VAL A 28 9.90 -6.91 -0.51
C VAL A 28 8.49 -6.79 -1.08
N HIS A 29 8.31 -6.12 -2.21
CA HIS A 29 7.03 -6.13 -2.93
C HIS A 29 6.75 -7.55 -3.43
N ASP A 30 6.08 -8.34 -2.61
CA ASP A 30 5.62 -9.69 -2.92
C ASP A 30 4.09 -9.79 -2.85
N ALA A 31 3.55 -10.84 -3.46
CA ALA A 31 2.10 -11.04 -3.52
C ALA A 31 1.45 -11.20 -2.12
N SER A 32 2.19 -11.74 -1.15
CA SER A 32 1.71 -11.97 0.21
C SER A 32 1.53 -10.66 0.98
N LEU A 33 2.50 -9.75 0.88
CA LEU A 33 2.44 -8.42 1.44
C LEU A 33 1.27 -7.63 0.85
N ILE A 34 1.14 -7.61 -0.47
CA ILE A 34 0.04 -6.90 -1.14
C ILE A 34 -1.31 -7.44 -0.70
N THR A 35 -1.44 -8.76 -0.56
CA THR A 35 -2.65 -9.40 -0.01
C THR A 35 -2.90 -8.96 1.43
N THR A 36 -1.85 -8.90 2.26
CA THR A 36 -1.95 -8.48 3.66
C THR A 36 -2.37 -7.02 3.79
N ILE A 37 -1.81 -6.13 2.96
CA ILE A 37 -2.18 -4.71 2.92
C ILE A 37 -3.63 -4.55 2.45
N ALA A 38 -4.07 -5.31 1.44
CA ALA A 38 -5.45 -5.27 0.96
C ALA A 38 -6.45 -5.71 2.06
N GLN A 39 -6.13 -6.76 2.83
CA GLN A 39 -6.94 -7.20 3.96
C GLN A 39 -6.95 -6.15 5.10
N TRP A 40 -5.79 -5.55 5.37
CA TRP A 40 -5.67 -4.48 6.34
C TRP A 40 -6.51 -3.25 5.93
N LEU A 41 -6.48 -2.85 4.66
CA LEU A 41 -7.33 -1.79 4.12
C LEU A 41 -8.81 -2.18 4.23
N GLY A 42 -9.19 -3.42 3.94
CA GLY A 42 -10.56 -3.90 4.11
C GLY A 42 -11.04 -3.80 5.56
N THR A 43 -10.16 -4.06 6.52
CA THR A 43 -10.45 -3.94 7.95
C THR A 43 -10.56 -2.47 8.41
N ASN A 44 -9.69 -1.59 7.93
CA ASN A 44 -9.59 -0.21 8.42
C ASN A 44 -10.47 0.80 7.65
N GLN A 45 -10.62 0.59 6.34
CA GLN A 45 -11.33 1.50 5.43
C GLN A 45 -12.65 0.91 4.93
N GLY A 46 -12.90 -0.38 5.20
CA GLY A 46 -14.06 -1.11 4.70
C GLY A 46 -13.95 -1.48 3.22
N GLY A 47 -14.74 -2.48 2.81
CA GLY A 47 -14.81 -2.95 1.43
C GLY A 47 -13.65 -3.85 1.01
N VAL A 48 -13.60 -4.17 -0.28
CA VAL A 48 -12.56 -5.02 -0.88
C VAL A 48 -11.58 -4.12 -1.63
N TRP A 49 -10.29 -4.31 -1.38
CA TRP A 49 -9.22 -3.53 -1.97
C TRP A 49 -8.36 -4.39 -2.89
N GLN A 50 -7.94 -3.82 -4.01
CA GLN A 50 -7.03 -4.44 -4.96
C GLN A 50 -5.91 -3.48 -5.32
N VAL A 51 -4.77 -4.02 -5.74
CA VAL A 51 -3.66 -3.19 -6.20
C VAL A 51 -3.95 -2.60 -7.57
N ARG A 52 -3.61 -1.33 -7.78
CA ARG A 52 -3.67 -0.71 -9.11
C ARG A 52 -2.48 -1.17 -9.94
N ALA A 53 -2.74 -1.58 -11.18
CA ALA A 53 -1.68 -1.94 -12.11
C ALA A 53 -0.71 -0.75 -12.31
N ASN A 54 0.59 -1.06 -12.37
CA ASN A 54 1.67 -0.10 -12.62
C ASN A 54 1.76 1.04 -11.58
N SER A 55 1.35 0.80 -10.34
CA SER A 55 1.38 1.83 -9.29
C SER A 55 2.57 1.74 -8.33
N TYR A 56 3.30 0.63 -8.34
CA TYR A 56 4.44 0.40 -7.47
C TYR A 56 5.55 1.43 -7.65
N GLN A 57 6.01 1.99 -6.53
CA GLN A 57 7.19 2.85 -6.46
C GLN A 57 8.07 2.40 -5.30
N SER A 58 9.37 2.25 -5.55
CA SER A 58 10.36 1.85 -4.54
C SER A 58 11.40 2.94 -4.30
N ASN A 59 12.31 2.73 -3.34
CA ASN A 59 13.43 3.62 -3.03
C ASN A 59 13.06 5.05 -2.66
N GLN A 60 11.81 5.28 -2.27
CA GLN A 60 11.32 6.58 -1.85
C GLN A 60 12.05 7.01 -0.58
N SER A 61 12.41 8.30 -0.48
CA SER A 61 13.05 8.86 0.70
C SER A 61 12.11 8.97 1.90
N SER A 62 10.81 9.07 1.65
CA SER A 62 9.75 9.16 2.63
C SER A 62 8.42 8.66 2.04
N PRO A 63 7.43 8.34 2.88
CA PRO A 63 6.02 8.31 2.49
C PRO A 63 5.59 9.59 1.76
N GLY A 64 4.58 9.49 0.90
CA GLY A 64 3.83 10.65 0.43
C GLY A 64 3.00 11.28 1.56
N GLU A 65 2.68 12.56 1.42
CA GLU A 65 1.97 13.36 2.45
C GLU A 65 0.63 12.76 2.88
N ASN A 66 -0.08 12.08 1.96
CA ASN A 66 -1.39 11.47 2.20
C ASN A 66 -1.35 9.93 2.13
N ASP A 67 -0.15 9.34 2.19
CA ASP A 67 -0.01 7.89 2.13
C ASP A 67 -0.38 7.28 3.47
N LEU A 68 -1.17 6.22 3.44
CA LEU A 68 -1.38 5.40 4.63
C LEU A 68 -0.11 4.60 4.92
N SER A 69 0.43 4.77 6.12
CA SER A 69 1.61 4.02 6.56
C SER A 69 1.19 2.63 7.05
N TYR A 70 1.63 1.60 6.33
CA TYR A 70 1.52 0.22 6.77
C TYR A 70 2.79 -0.17 7.54
N SER A 71 2.60 -0.54 8.80
CA SER A 71 3.62 -1.14 9.65
C SER A 71 2.99 -2.30 10.42
N SER A 72 3.34 -3.53 10.04
CA SER A 72 3.01 -4.74 10.82
C SER A 72 3.90 -4.85 12.06
#